data_AF-A0A7V3AMH0-F1
#
_entry.id   AF-A0A7V3AMH0-F1
#
_cell.length_a   1.000
_cell.length_b   1.000
_cell.length_c   1.000
_cell.angle_alpha   90.00
_cell.angle_beta   90.00
_cell.angle_gamma   90.00
#
_symmetry.space_group_name_H-M   'P 1'
#
loop_
_entity.id
_entity.type
_entity.pdbx_description
1 polymer ?
#
loop_
_entity_poly.entity_id
_entity_poly.type
_entity_poly.pdbx_seq_one_letter_code
_entity_poly.pdbx_strand_id
1 'polypeptide(L)'
;RMGYGKSPEDLQRVGGVGDGGIDGIISLDRLGLEFVYVQAKRWDERTVGSPDVQAFVGALQGRQAKKGVFITTSTFTREALNYAEKVPSIVLIDGGKLAELMVQYEVGVTCRTVKVLKLDKDYFDEELG
;
A
#
# COMPACT_ATOMS: atom_id res chain seq x y z
N ARG A 1 2.27 12.73 -8.28
CA ARG A 1 3.00 11.70 -9.07
C ARG A 1 4.18 11.19 -8.21
N MET A 2 4.32 9.89 -7.94
CA MET A 2 5.23 9.35 -6.89
C MET A 2 6.75 9.32 -7.19
N GLY A 3 7.20 9.57 -8.42
CA GLY A 3 8.64 9.79 -8.70
C GLY A 3 9.50 8.55 -8.99
N TYR A 4 9.15 7.36 -8.50
CA TYR A 4 9.93 6.11 -8.59
C TYR A 4 9.16 4.96 -9.29
N GLY A 5 9.85 3.92 -9.77
CA GLY A 5 9.24 2.74 -10.41
C GLY A 5 8.52 3.04 -11.73
N LYS A 6 9.12 3.87 -12.60
CA LYS A 6 8.47 4.40 -13.81
C LYS A 6 8.57 3.48 -15.02
N SER A 7 9.49 2.53 -15.01
CA SER A 7 9.63 1.51 -16.04
C SER A 7 9.49 0.10 -15.44
N PRO A 8 9.02 -0.91 -16.21
CA PRO A 8 9.06 -2.31 -15.79
C PRO A 8 10.48 -2.81 -15.46
N GLU A 9 11.51 -2.10 -15.94
CA GLU A 9 12.93 -2.38 -15.69
C GLU A 9 13.35 -1.97 -14.28
N ASP A 10 12.66 -1.00 -13.68
CA ASP A 10 12.89 -0.53 -12.29
C ASP A 10 12.30 -1.49 -11.25
N LEU A 11 11.48 -2.46 -11.68
CA LEU A 11 10.80 -3.43 -10.82
C LEU A 11 11.36 -4.83 -11.05
N GLN A 12 12.17 -5.29 -10.10
CA GLN A 12 12.57 -6.68 -10.08
C GLN A 12 11.59 -7.48 -9.21
N ARG A 13 10.77 -8.30 -9.86
CA ARG A 13 9.98 -9.30 -9.15
C ARG A 13 10.91 -10.42 -8.69
N VAL A 14 11.15 -10.48 -7.39
CA VAL A 14 11.83 -11.60 -6.74
C VAL A 14 10.72 -12.35 -6.05
N GLY A 15 10.29 -13.46 -6.65
CA GLY A 15 9.22 -14.27 -6.10
C GLY A 15 9.54 -15.73 -6.36
N GLY A 16 9.84 -16.46 -5.29
CA GLY A 16 10.06 -17.90 -5.30
C GLY A 16 9.96 -18.44 -3.89
N VAL A 17 9.38 -19.64 -3.73
CA VAL A 17 9.28 -20.30 -2.43
C VAL A 17 10.68 -20.44 -1.81
N GLY A 18 10.97 -19.69 -0.73
CA GLY A 18 12.27 -19.73 -0.03
C GLY A 18 13.05 -18.42 0.03
N ASP A 19 12.51 -17.30 -0.44
CA ASP A 19 13.16 -15.97 -0.46
C ASP A 19 13.15 -15.21 0.88
N GLY A 20 12.67 -15.84 1.97
CA GLY A 20 12.67 -15.26 3.31
C GLY A 20 11.61 -14.18 3.53
N GLY A 21 10.60 -14.08 2.64
CA GLY A 21 9.51 -13.13 2.79
C GLY A 21 9.76 -11.77 2.11
N ILE A 22 10.40 -11.76 0.94
CA ILE A 22 10.50 -10.58 0.08
C ILE A 22 9.82 -10.93 -1.24
N ASP A 23 8.76 -10.21 -1.56
CA ASP A 23 7.92 -10.47 -2.74
C ASP A 23 8.29 -9.57 -3.95
N GLY A 24 9.14 -8.56 -3.74
CA GLY A 24 9.63 -7.68 -4.80
C GLY A 24 10.71 -6.69 -4.36
N ILE A 25 11.44 -6.14 -5.33
CA ILE A 25 12.42 -5.06 -5.14
C ILE A 25 12.11 -3.96 -6.15
N ILE A 26 12.02 -2.73 -5.66
CA ILE A 26 11.75 -1.52 -6.45
C ILE A 26 12.99 -0.62 -6.41
N SER A 27 13.51 -0.21 -7.55
CA SER A 27 14.54 0.82 -7.59
C SER A 27 13.95 2.23 -7.45
N LEU A 28 14.56 3.03 -6.59
CA LEU A 28 14.23 4.45 -6.39
C LEU A 28 15.08 5.39 -7.25
N ASP A 29 16.03 4.88 -8.01
CA ASP A 29 16.81 5.71 -8.90
C ASP A 29 17.16 4.96 -10.19
N ARG A 30 17.51 5.70 -11.23
CA ARG A 30 17.86 5.11 -12.52
C ARG A 30 19.23 4.42 -12.50
N LEU A 31 20.04 4.65 -11.47
CA LEU A 31 21.37 4.10 -11.34
C LEU A 31 21.35 2.72 -10.66
N GLY A 32 20.23 2.31 -10.06
CA GLY A 32 20.12 1.09 -9.29
C GLY A 32 20.91 1.13 -7.99
N LEU A 33 21.05 2.31 -7.35
CA LEU A 33 21.80 2.44 -6.11
C LEU A 33 20.90 2.38 -4.87
N GLU A 34 19.66 2.81 -5.02
CA GLU A 34 18.67 2.84 -3.97
C GLU A 34 17.51 1.90 -4.28
N PHE A 35 17.23 1.00 -3.35
CA PHE A 35 16.19 -0.02 -3.48
C PHE A 35 15.25 -0.01 -2.29
N VAL A 36 13.99 -0.33 -2.58
CA VAL A 36 12.95 -0.63 -1.59
C VAL A 36 12.51 -2.07 -1.76
N TYR A 37 12.59 -2.82 -0.69
CA TYR A 37 12.15 -4.21 -0.64
C TYR A 37 10.69 -4.27 -0.23
N VAL A 38 9.90 -5.08 -0.89
CA VAL A 38 8.45 -5.15 -0.68
C VAL A 38 8.07 -6.55 -0.24
N GLN A 39 7.26 -6.63 0.81
CA GLN A 39 6.50 -7.81 1.16
C GLN A 39 5.00 -7.50 1.01
N ALA A 40 4.26 -8.41 0.39
CA ALA A 40 2.81 -8.33 0.26
C ALA A 40 2.16 -9.60 0.82
N LYS A 41 1.27 -9.44 1.82
CA LYS A 41 0.43 -10.53 2.33
C LYS A 41 -1.04 -10.26 2.00
N ARG A 42 -1.67 -11.18 1.30
CA ARG A 42 -3.12 -11.17 1.12
C ARG A 42 -3.76 -12.03 2.19
N TRP A 43 -4.33 -11.39 3.21
CA TRP A 43 -5.11 -12.03 4.27
C TRP A 43 -6.48 -11.39 4.34
N ASP A 44 -7.50 -12.24 4.50
CA ASP A 44 -8.89 -11.81 4.46
C ASP A 44 -9.41 -11.46 5.87
N GLU A 45 -9.06 -12.25 6.89
CA GLU A 45 -9.54 -12.04 8.28
C GLU A 45 -8.42 -11.97 9.32
N ARG A 46 -7.19 -12.38 8.97
CA ARG A 46 -6.06 -12.41 9.90
C ARG A 46 -5.39 -11.03 9.98
N THR A 47 -5.32 -10.47 11.18
CA THR A 47 -4.49 -9.29 11.48
C THR A 47 -3.00 -9.65 11.49
N VAL A 48 -2.17 -8.75 10.96
CA VAL A 48 -0.71 -8.90 10.96
C VAL A 48 -0.13 -8.54 12.32
N GLY A 49 0.54 -9.49 12.94
CA GLY A 49 1.13 -9.31 14.27
C GLY A 49 2.60 -8.88 14.23
N SER A 50 3.13 -8.53 15.39
CA SER A 50 4.56 -8.21 15.55
C SER A 50 5.49 -9.32 15.03
N PRO A 51 5.21 -10.63 15.19
CA PRO A 51 6.09 -11.68 14.65
C PRO A 51 6.25 -11.61 13.12
N ASP A 52 5.19 -11.30 12.38
CA ASP A 52 5.25 -11.18 10.92
C ASP A 52 6.12 -9.99 10.50
N VAL A 53 5.98 -8.86 11.20
CA VAL A 53 6.80 -7.65 10.94
C VAL A 53 8.26 -7.87 11.34
N GLN A 54 8.52 -8.54 12.46
CA GLN A 54 9.87 -8.90 12.91
C GLN A 54 10.56 -9.83 11.92
N ALA A 55 9.85 -10.83 11.39
CA ALA A 55 10.38 -11.73 10.37
C ALA A 55 10.79 -10.96 9.11
N PHE A 56 9.94 -10.02 8.65
CA PHE A 56 10.27 -9.14 7.53
C PHE A 56 11.50 -8.27 7.80
N VAL A 57 11.60 -7.64 8.97
CA VAL A 57 12.79 -6.86 9.36
C VAL A 57 14.05 -7.74 9.38
N GLY A 58 13.96 -8.97 9.89
CA GLY A 58 15.06 -9.93 9.85
C GLY A 58 15.51 -10.26 8.43
N ALA A 59 14.56 -10.44 7.50
CA ALA A 59 14.84 -10.67 6.09
C ALA A 59 15.55 -9.47 5.42
N LEU A 60 15.15 -8.25 5.77
CA LEU A 60 15.81 -7.02 5.30
C LEU A 60 17.26 -6.93 5.81
N GLN A 61 17.48 -7.21 7.10
CA GLN A 61 18.81 -7.21 7.70
C GLN A 61 19.73 -8.24 7.04
N GLY A 62 19.23 -9.45 6.79
CA GLY A 62 19.99 -10.50 6.09
C GLY A 62 20.41 -10.12 4.67
N ARG A 63 19.70 -9.18 4.04
CA ARG A 63 19.99 -8.66 2.69
C ARG A 63 20.67 -7.28 2.70
N GLN A 64 21.04 -6.76 3.87
CA GLN A 64 21.59 -5.41 4.05
C GLN A 64 20.71 -4.31 3.42
N ALA A 65 19.40 -4.54 3.40
CA ALA A 65 18.43 -3.62 2.81
C ALA A 65 18.25 -2.38 3.69
N LYS A 66 18.26 -1.21 3.06
CA LYS A 66 18.10 0.08 3.76
C LYS A 66 16.65 0.47 4.00
N LYS A 67 15.75 0.01 3.12
CA LYS A 67 14.33 0.40 3.09
C LYS A 67 13.44 -0.78 2.76
N GLY A 68 12.32 -0.88 3.45
CA GLY A 68 11.30 -1.90 3.22
C GLY A 68 9.88 -1.39 3.34
N VAL A 69 8.96 -2.00 2.60
CA VAL A 69 7.52 -1.75 2.70
C VAL A 69 6.81 -3.08 2.91
N PHE A 70 6.02 -3.18 3.97
CA PHE A 70 5.13 -4.31 4.21
C PHE A 70 3.70 -3.89 3.88
N ILE A 71 3.11 -4.56 2.90
CA ILE A 71 1.75 -4.33 2.44
C ILE A 71 0.87 -5.51 2.87
N THR A 72 -0.30 -5.22 3.45
CA THR A 72 -1.32 -6.23 3.73
C THR A 72 -2.69 -5.75 3.26
N THR A 73 -3.56 -6.67 2.85
CA THR A 73 -4.99 -6.36 2.60
C THR A 73 -5.82 -6.31 3.88
N SER A 74 -5.28 -6.78 5.02
CA SER A 74 -5.92 -6.71 6.34
C SER A 74 -5.41 -5.51 7.15
N THR A 75 -5.37 -5.62 8.48
CA THR A 75 -4.88 -4.60 9.42
C THR A 75 -3.65 -5.09 10.19
N PHE A 76 -2.93 -4.18 10.85
CA PHE A 76 -1.83 -4.51 11.77
C PHE A 76 -2.28 -4.45 13.22
N THR A 77 -1.72 -5.29 14.10
CA THR A 77 -1.93 -5.15 15.55
C THR A 77 -1.17 -3.94 16.08
N ARG A 78 -1.58 -3.44 17.25
CA ARG A 78 -0.91 -2.30 17.89
C ARG A 78 0.55 -2.61 18.22
N GLU A 79 0.87 -3.84 18.58
CA GLU A 79 2.24 -4.30 18.85
C GLU A 79 3.09 -4.30 17.57
N ALA A 80 2.48 -4.64 16.42
CA ALA A 80 3.16 -4.59 15.12
C ALA A 80 3.49 -3.14 14.73
N LEU A 81 2.53 -2.23 14.90
CA LEU A 81 2.72 -0.79 14.66
C LEU A 81 3.80 -0.20 15.58
N ASN A 82 3.70 -0.44 16.89
CA ASN A 82 4.68 0.02 17.88
C ASN A 82 6.09 -0.55 17.63
N TYR A 83 6.19 -1.75 17.05
CA TYR A 83 7.48 -2.31 16.66
C TYR A 83 8.05 -1.60 15.43
N ALA A 84 7.22 -1.35 14.40
CA ALA A 84 7.65 -0.64 13.19
C ALA A 84 8.09 0.80 13.47
N GLU A 85 7.47 1.50 14.42
CA GLU A 85 7.92 2.83 14.86
C GLU A 85 9.37 2.86 15.37
N LYS A 86 9.86 1.74 15.92
CA LYS A 86 11.24 1.59 16.40
C LYS A 86 12.23 1.25 15.28
N VAL A 87 11.72 0.93 14.08
CA VAL A 87 12.51 0.49 12.93
C VAL A 87 12.22 1.44 11.76
N PRO A 88 12.89 2.62 11.69
CA PRO A 88 12.56 3.66 10.72
C PRO A 88 12.86 3.29 9.26
N SER A 89 13.52 2.15 9.03
CA SER A 89 13.78 1.59 7.70
C SER A 89 12.57 0.90 7.08
N ILE A 90 11.47 0.70 7.81
CA ILE A 90 10.26 0.05 7.29
C ILE A 90 9.03 0.95 7.32
N VAL A 91 8.15 0.77 6.33
CA VAL A 91 6.82 1.37 6.26
C VAL A 91 5.78 0.27 6.20
N LEU A 92 4.72 0.41 6.98
CA LEU A 92 3.57 -0.50 6.97
C LEU A 92 2.42 0.15 6.21
N ILE A 93 1.80 -0.61 5.29
CA ILE A 93 0.63 -0.18 4.51
C ILE A 93 -0.44 -1.26 4.68
N ASP A 94 -1.54 -0.92 5.35
CA ASP A 94 -2.69 -1.81 5.53
C ASP A 94 -3.72 -1.63 4.43
N GLY A 95 -4.81 -2.42 4.46
CA GLY A 95 -5.83 -2.39 3.42
C GLY A 95 -6.51 -1.03 3.30
N GLY A 96 -6.73 -0.34 4.43
CA GLY A 96 -7.31 1.00 4.44
C GLY A 96 -6.38 2.02 3.77
N LYS A 97 -5.12 2.06 4.18
CA LYS A 97 -4.14 2.98 3.60
C LYS A 97 -3.85 2.67 2.13
N LEU A 98 -3.81 1.38 1.77
CA LEU A 98 -3.68 0.95 0.39
C LEU A 98 -4.83 1.48 -0.48
N ALA A 99 -6.07 1.36 0.00
CA ALA A 99 -7.25 1.86 -0.71
C ALA A 99 -7.21 3.39 -0.88
N GLU A 100 -6.81 4.15 0.16
CA GLU A 100 -6.62 5.59 0.05
C GLU A 100 -5.61 5.96 -1.04
N LEU A 101 -4.46 5.27 -1.08
CA LEU A 101 -3.43 5.49 -2.08
C LEU A 101 -3.93 5.11 -3.48
N MET A 102 -4.67 4.01 -3.62
CA MET A 102 -5.27 3.60 -4.88
C MET A 102 -6.21 4.66 -5.44
N VAL A 103 -7.07 5.23 -4.61
CA VAL A 103 -7.97 6.33 -5.00
C VAL A 103 -7.18 7.59 -5.33
N GLN A 104 -6.24 7.99 -4.46
CA GLN A 104 -5.45 9.22 -4.62
C GLN A 104 -4.61 9.23 -5.90
N TYR A 105 -4.10 8.06 -6.33
CA TYR A 105 -3.26 7.92 -7.51
C TYR A 105 -3.97 7.29 -8.70
N GLU A 106 -5.30 7.12 -8.62
CA GLU A 106 -6.15 6.54 -9.66
C GLU A 106 -5.68 5.14 -10.14
N VAL A 107 -5.15 4.33 -9.21
CA VAL A 107 -4.67 2.97 -9.48
C VAL A 107 -5.77 1.97 -9.20
N GLY A 108 -6.19 1.22 -10.23
CA GLY A 108 -7.16 0.13 -10.09
C GLY A 108 -8.58 0.59 -9.71
N VAL A 109 -8.87 1.88 -9.83
CA VAL A 109 -10.18 2.48 -9.55
C VAL A 109 -10.84 2.95 -10.85
N THR A 110 -12.17 3.01 -10.87
CA THR A 110 -12.94 3.55 -11.99
C THR A 110 -13.94 4.58 -11.46
N CYS A 111 -13.83 5.82 -11.93
CA CYS A 111 -14.78 6.87 -11.60
C CYS A 111 -16.02 6.78 -12.50
N ARG A 112 -17.21 6.93 -11.92
CA ARG A 112 -18.48 7.02 -12.66
C ARG A 112 -19.22 8.28 -12.27
N THR A 113 -19.63 9.08 -13.25
CA THR A 113 -20.48 10.25 -13.01
C THR A 113 -21.89 9.80 -12.66
N VAL A 114 -22.39 10.19 -11.48
CA VAL A 114 -23.78 9.95 -11.07
C VAL A 114 -24.58 11.25 -11.19
N LYS A 115 -25.77 11.18 -11.79
CA LYS A 115 -26.70 12.32 -11.89
C LYS A 115 -27.48 12.41 -10.58
N VAL A 116 -27.12 13.35 -9.72
CA VAL A 116 -27.87 13.64 -8.50
C VAL A 116 -29.00 14.62 -8.86
N LEU A 117 -30.25 14.13 -8.86
CA LEU A 117 -31.42 14.97 -9.09
C LEU A 117 -31.77 15.69 -7.78
N LYS A 118 -31.95 17.01 -7.84
CA LYS A 118 -32.47 17.82 -6.75
C LYS A 118 -33.90 18.22 -7.10
N LEU A 119 -34.79 18.15 -6.11
CA LEU A 119 -36.16 18.61 -6.28
C LEU A 119 -36.17 20.13 -6.43
N ASP A 120 -36.71 20.60 -7.54
CA ASP A 120 -36.88 22.02 -7.82
C ASP A 120 -38.16 22.49 -7.13
N LYS A 121 -38.03 23.27 -6.06
CA LYS A 121 -39.19 23.71 -5.27
C LYS A 121 -39.98 24.80 -5.98
N ASP A 122 -39.32 25.65 -6.77
CA ASP A 122 -39.96 26.76 -7.47
C ASP A 122 -40.96 26.23 -8.52
N TYR A 123 -40.67 25.06 -9.12
CA TYR A 123 -41.61 24.36 -10.01
C TYR A 123 -42.90 23.89 -9.32
N PHE A 124 -42.86 23.58 -8.01
CA PHE A 124 -44.02 23.07 -7.26
C PHE A 124 -44.76 24.16 -6.45
N ASP A 125 -44.22 25.36 -6.35
CA ASP A 125 -44.81 26.45 -5.56
C ASP A 125 -45.80 27.35 -6.37
N GLU A 126 -45.93 27.17 -7.70
CA GLU A 126 -46.82 27.97 -8.57
C GLU A 126 -48.26 27.44 -8.74
N GLU A 127 -48.71 26.44 -7.97
CA GLU A 127 -50.07 25.86 -8.10
C GLU A 127 -51.10 26.30 -7.02
N LEU A 128 -50.93 27.50 -6.44
CA LEU A 128 -51.94 28.13 -5.56
C LEU A 128 -52.16 29.60 -5.94
N GLY A 129 -52.81 29.82 -7.09
CA GLY A 129 -53.32 31.11 -7.54
C GLY A 129 -54.61 30.97 -8.32
#